data_AF-A0A1B8ELZ5-F1
#
_entry.id   AF-A0A1B8ELZ5-F1
#
_cell.length_a   1.000
_cell.length_b   1.000
_cell.length_c   1.000
_cell.angle_alpha   90.00
_cell.angle_beta   90.00
_cell.angle_gamma   90.00
#
_symmetry.space_group_name_H-M   'P 1'
#
loop_
_entity.id
_entity.type
_entity.pdbx_description
1 polymer ?
#
loop_
_entity_poly.entity_id
_entity_poly.type
_entity_poly.pdbx_seq_one_letter_code
_entity_poly.pdbx_strand_id
1 'polypeptide(L)'
;MFIEIKTYGSAEDYPVIISAFYFIYLYLTRQVAMDRSKIGELSRTAADYIEKCSLGGLKHFSSQTTHSSDILEGGGILPQTVAQRCDSSLAARLIIWLYSEDSFIGFHGCGGGLSARLCNDPNQLDRLRQISADALSLNWGDEYPADEVLVDINHFHPIDMLIDMISLHQEIIEQNNAYMETGLTETLHKLDSRFSILEIKYASIFLLASNTSSEQSEIWLNSAISVVIFHALQICRARCNESMFGSVASPSTKRALESLLTLAQRICTRGSPPKFEKFHWALFIAGIETNDLLHREWILGKITGVRLNLAIVKVLGVKDRTRTTSMATIRKLLGGKVS
;
A
#
# COMPACT_ATOMS: atom_id res chain seq x y z
N MET A 1 17.97 -22.75 -0.15
CA MET A 1 16.91 -21.84 -0.64
C MET A 1 17.32 -20.35 -0.63
N PHE A 2 17.31 -19.61 0.50
CA PHE A 2 17.74 -18.18 0.51
C PHE A 2 19.21 -17.94 0.09
N ILE A 3 20.09 -18.89 0.42
CA ILE A 3 21.54 -18.78 0.13
C ILE A 3 21.85 -19.11 -1.34
N GLU A 4 21.02 -19.90 -2.02
CA GLU A 4 21.23 -20.30 -3.43
C GLU A 4 20.79 -19.21 -4.43
N ILE A 5 19.74 -18.45 -4.10
CA ILE A 5 19.31 -17.29 -4.90
C ILE A 5 20.41 -16.22 -4.95
N LYS A 6 21.25 -16.13 -3.91
CA LYS A 6 22.38 -15.19 -3.84
C LYS A 6 23.55 -15.56 -4.76
N THR A 7 23.66 -16.83 -5.19
CA THR A 7 24.88 -17.36 -5.83
C THR A 7 24.71 -17.82 -7.27
N TYR A 8 23.49 -18.14 -7.74
CA TYR A 8 23.32 -18.78 -9.06
C TYR A 8 22.22 -18.21 -9.99
N GLY A 9 21.48 -17.17 -9.58
CA GLY A 9 20.49 -16.55 -10.49
C GLY A 9 21.19 -15.83 -11.65
N SER A 10 21.10 -16.34 -12.87
CA SER A 10 21.43 -15.55 -14.06
C SER A 10 20.51 -14.34 -14.11
N ALA A 11 20.92 -13.26 -14.79
CA ALA A 11 20.09 -12.07 -14.98
C ALA A 11 18.79 -12.34 -15.77
N GLU A 12 18.57 -13.59 -16.20
CA GLU A 12 17.47 -14.03 -17.08
C GLU A 12 16.25 -14.55 -16.29
N ASP A 13 16.37 -14.89 -14.99
CA ASP A 13 15.26 -15.43 -14.15
C ASP A 13 14.66 -14.39 -13.17
N TYR A 14 14.69 -13.11 -13.53
CA TYR A 14 14.29 -12.02 -12.64
C TYR A 14 12.84 -12.07 -12.14
N PRO A 15 11.81 -12.35 -12.98
CA PRO A 15 10.42 -12.46 -12.50
C PRO A 15 10.25 -13.59 -11.46
N VAL A 16 10.96 -14.71 -11.64
CA VAL A 16 10.93 -15.85 -10.72
C VAL A 16 11.45 -15.44 -9.34
N ILE A 17 12.59 -14.75 -9.30
CA ILE A 17 13.20 -14.33 -8.03
C ILE A 17 12.32 -13.29 -7.30
N ILE A 18 11.73 -12.32 -8.00
CA ILE A 18 10.80 -11.37 -7.36
C ILE A 18 9.55 -12.09 -6.86
N SER A 19 9.01 -13.03 -7.63
CA SER A 19 7.86 -13.81 -7.20
C SER A 19 8.16 -14.57 -5.91
N ALA A 20 9.37 -15.14 -5.78
CA ALA A 20 9.83 -15.79 -4.55
C ALA A 20 9.88 -14.80 -3.39
N PHE A 21 10.45 -13.60 -3.59
CA PHE A 21 10.40 -12.54 -2.57
C PHE A 21 8.96 -12.24 -2.14
N TYR A 22 8.05 -12.04 -3.09
CA TYR A 22 6.64 -11.75 -2.83
C TYR A 22 5.94 -12.86 -2.03
N PHE A 23 6.05 -14.12 -2.45
CA PHE A 23 5.40 -15.23 -1.75
C PHE A 23 5.98 -15.48 -0.37
N ILE A 24 7.30 -15.33 -0.18
CA ILE A 24 7.91 -15.42 1.15
C ILE A 24 7.43 -14.26 2.03
N TYR A 25 7.29 -13.05 1.46
CA TYR A 25 6.74 -11.90 2.17
C TYR A 25 5.33 -12.22 2.67
N LEU A 26 4.44 -12.65 1.78
CA LEU A 26 3.07 -13.05 2.13
C LEU A 26 3.04 -14.15 3.18
N TYR A 27 3.92 -15.15 3.08
CA TYR A 27 4.00 -16.22 4.06
C TYR A 27 4.37 -15.66 5.45
N LEU A 28 5.42 -14.85 5.54
CA LEU A 28 5.90 -14.30 6.81
C LEU A 28 4.91 -13.29 7.41
N THR A 29 4.31 -12.42 6.60
CA THR A 29 3.37 -11.39 7.08
C THR A 29 2.00 -11.95 7.46
N ARG A 30 1.62 -13.14 7.02
CA ARG A 30 0.35 -13.77 7.39
C ARG A 30 0.43 -14.64 8.65
N GLN A 31 1.61 -14.80 9.25
CA GLN A 31 1.76 -15.52 10.51
C GLN A 31 1.19 -14.71 11.68
N VAL A 32 0.62 -15.42 12.67
CA VAL A 32 0.13 -14.82 13.93
C VAL A 32 1.27 -14.16 14.70
N ALA A 33 2.42 -14.84 14.78
CA ALA A 33 3.65 -14.33 15.35
C ALA A 33 4.65 -14.01 14.23
N MET A 34 4.72 -12.74 13.84
CA MET A 34 5.64 -12.30 12.78
C MET A 34 7.09 -12.23 13.26
N ASP A 35 7.98 -12.91 12.53
CA ASP A 35 9.43 -12.74 12.69
C ASP A 35 9.88 -11.43 12.03
N ARG A 36 9.84 -10.35 12.80
CA ARG A 36 10.19 -9.00 12.33
C ARG A 36 11.60 -8.89 11.79
N SER A 37 12.54 -9.63 12.38
CA SER A 37 13.94 -9.59 11.96
C SER A 37 14.06 -10.14 10.55
N LYS A 38 13.45 -11.30 10.29
CA LYS A 38 13.40 -11.90 8.95
C LYS A 38 12.65 -11.04 7.95
N ILE A 39 11.52 -10.44 8.32
CA ILE A 39 10.77 -9.55 7.42
C ILE A 39 11.61 -8.32 7.05
N GLY A 40 12.29 -7.71 8.04
CA GLY A 40 13.19 -6.57 7.79
C GLY A 40 14.40 -6.94 6.93
N GLU A 41 14.99 -8.11 7.14
CA GLU A 41 16.09 -8.63 6.29
C GLU A 41 15.61 -8.90 4.87
N LEU A 42 14.44 -9.55 4.72
CA LEU A 42 13.82 -9.84 3.43
C LEU A 42 13.57 -8.56 2.64
N SER A 43 12.99 -7.57 3.30
CA SER A 43 12.69 -6.24 2.74
C SER A 43 13.95 -5.57 2.16
N ARG A 44 15.04 -5.51 2.94
CA ARG A 44 16.31 -4.92 2.48
C ARG A 44 16.95 -5.75 1.36
N THR A 45 16.91 -7.07 1.46
CA THR A 45 17.48 -7.98 0.46
C THR A 45 16.75 -7.85 -0.88
N ALA A 46 15.41 -7.75 -0.86
CA ALA A 46 14.63 -7.52 -2.07
C ALA A 46 14.96 -6.16 -2.70
N ALA A 47 15.13 -5.12 -1.87
CA ALA A 47 15.53 -3.80 -2.32
C ALA A 47 16.91 -3.80 -3.00
N ASP A 48 17.91 -4.42 -2.38
CA ASP A 48 19.25 -4.60 -2.96
C ASP A 48 19.21 -5.35 -4.29
N TYR A 49 18.38 -6.40 -4.37
CA TYR A 49 18.23 -7.19 -5.58
C TYR A 49 17.58 -6.39 -6.71
N ILE A 50 16.46 -5.70 -6.44
CA ILE A 50 15.76 -4.87 -7.44
C ILE A 50 16.66 -3.74 -7.95
N GLU A 51 17.43 -3.11 -7.06
CA GLU A 51 18.39 -2.08 -7.42
C GLU A 51 19.53 -2.64 -8.29
N LYS A 52 20.09 -3.80 -7.92
CA LYS A 52 21.09 -4.49 -8.73
C LYS A 52 20.56 -4.86 -10.12
N CYS A 53 19.32 -5.34 -10.24
CA CYS A 53 18.70 -5.63 -11.52
C CYS A 53 18.50 -4.35 -12.36
N SER A 54 18.19 -3.23 -11.70
CA SER A 54 18.06 -1.91 -12.34
C SER A 54 19.41 -1.34 -12.82
N LEU A 55 20.51 -1.59 -12.09
CA LEU A 55 21.86 -1.09 -12.38
C LEU A 55 22.70 -2.02 -13.29
N GLY A 56 22.47 -3.33 -13.23
CA GLY A 56 23.37 -4.37 -13.75
C GLY A 56 23.13 -4.84 -15.18
N GLY A 57 22.19 -4.24 -15.93
CA GLY A 57 22.00 -4.60 -17.34
C GLY A 57 20.60 -4.43 -17.90
N LEU A 58 19.55 -4.34 -17.06
CA LEU A 58 18.23 -3.95 -17.55
C LEU A 58 18.12 -2.42 -17.64
N LYS A 59 18.73 -1.83 -18.67
CA LYS A 59 18.43 -0.45 -19.14
C LYS A 59 16.96 -0.24 -19.54
N HIS A 60 16.11 -1.26 -19.41
CA HIS A 60 14.71 -1.33 -19.82
C HIS A 60 13.76 -0.57 -18.87
N PHE A 61 14.12 -0.40 -17.60
CA PHE A 61 13.43 0.53 -16.69
C PHE A 61 13.93 1.98 -16.82
N SER A 62 14.90 2.26 -17.72
CA SER A 62 15.59 3.56 -17.79
C SER A 62 15.37 4.35 -19.09
N SER A 63 14.61 3.84 -20.07
CA SER A 63 14.48 4.53 -21.36
C SER A 63 13.13 4.27 -22.05
N GLN A 64 12.11 5.02 -21.64
CA GLN A 64 10.95 5.36 -22.49
C GLN A 64 10.52 6.80 -22.20
N THR A 65 11.40 7.76 -22.52
CA THR A 65 10.99 9.14 -22.73
C THR A 65 11.49 9.58 -24.08
N THR A 66 10.73 9.23 -25.12
CA THR A 66 10.72 9.99 -26.37
C THR A 66 9.31 9.93 -26.93
N HIS A 67 8.49 10.91 -26.51
CA HIS A 67 7.44 11.40 -27.38
C HIS A 67 8.12 11.96 -28.64
N SER A 68 7.66 11.46 -29.78
CA SER A 68 7.76 11.99 -31.14
C SER A 68 8.36 13.38 -31.32
N SER A 69 9.67 13.44 -31.55
CA SER A 69 10.35 14.37 -32.49
C SER A 69 11.85 14.21 -32.28
N ASP A 70 12.51 13.42 -33.13
CA ASP A 70 13.74 13.85 -33.83
C ASP A 70 14.35 12.65 -34.58
N ILE A 71 14.52 12.91 -35.87
CA ILE A 71 15.18 12.06 -36.84
C ILE A 71 16.69 12.35 -36.71
N LEU A 72 17.50 11.28 -36.63
CA LEU A 72 18.98 11.19 -36.70
C LEU A 72 19.74 11.37 -35.38
N GLU A 73 20.28 10.27 -34.83
CA GLU A 73 21.70 9.87 -34.97
C GLU A 73 22.06 8.70 -34.01
N GLY A 74 22.53 7.59 -34.59
CA GLY A 74 23.72 6.85 -34.15
C GLY A 74 23.86 6.38 -32.69
N GLY A 75 22.99 5.49 -32.21
CA GLY A 75 23.22 4.72 -30.98
C GLY A 75 22.24 3.57 -30.85
N GLY A 76 22.60 2.40 -31.37
CA GLY A 76 21.70 1.24 -31.48
C GLY A 76 21.18 0.72 -30.14
N ILE A 77 19.94 1.08 -29.79
CA ILE A 77 19.13 0.31 -28.85
C ILE A 77 18.42 -0.76 -29.69
N LEU A 78 18.82 -2.02 -29.52
CA LEU A 78 18.12 -3.15 -30.15
C LEU A 78 16.65 -3.14 -29.71
N PRO A 79 15.67 -3.37 -30.60
CA PRO A 79 14.28 -3.50 -30.20
C PRO A 79 14.12 -4.64 -29.18
N GLN A 80 13.45 -4.38 -28.06
CA GLN A 80 13.16 -5.43 -27.06
C GLN A 80 12.36 -6.56 -27.71
N THR A 81 12.75 -7.81 -27.42
CA THR A 81 11.98 -8.99 -27.86
C THR A 81 10.63 -9.05 -27.14
N VAL A 82 9.65 -9.75 -27.70
CA VAL A 82 8.32 -9.93 -27.08
C VAL A 82 8.46 -10.58 -25.69
N ALA A 83 9.24 -11.66 -25.57
CA ALA A 83 9.51 -12.34 -24.31
C ALA A 83 10.07 -11.39 -23.24
N GLN A 84 11.02 -10.54 -23.62
CA GLN A 84 11.63 -9.57 -22.70
C GLN A 84 10.63 -8.53 -22.18
N ARG A 85 9.65 -8.12 -23.00
CA ARG A 85 8.56 -7.23 -22.58
C ARG A 85 7.60 -7.92 -21.61
N CYS A 86 7.26 -9.19 -21.88
CA CYS A 86 6.44 -10.01 -20.98
C CYS A 86 7.09 -10.13 -19.59
N ASP A 87 8.37 -10.51 -19.54
CA ASP A 87 9.12 -10.65 -18.29
C ASP A 87 9.24 -9.33 -17.52
N SER A 88 9.55 -8.23 -18.22
CA SER A 88 9.69 -6.91 -17.60
C SER A 88 8.37 -6.40 -17.02
N SER A 89 7.26 -6.58 -17.76
CA SER A 89 5.92 -6.17 -17.31
C SER A 89 5.44 -6.98 -16.10
N LEU A 90 5.63 -8.31 -16.13
CA LEU A 90 5.30 -9.18 -15.02
C LEU A 90 6.13 -8.85 -13.78
N ALA A 91 7.44 -8.68 -13.95
CA ALA A 91 8.31 -8.31 -12.85
C ALA A 91 7.95 -6.95 -12.24
N ALA A 92 7.66 -5.93 -13.06
CA ALA A 92 7.20 -4.62 -12.58
C ALA A 92 5.93 -4.75 -11.74
N ARG A 93 4.96 -5.56 -12.19
CA ARG A 93 3.73 -5.83 -11.45
C ARG A 93 4.01 -6.51 -10.10
N LEU A 94 4.88 -7.51 -10.08
CA LEU A 94 5.29 -8.21 -8.86
C LEU A 94 6.02 -7.27 -7.88
N ILE A 95 6.86 -6.35 -8.37
CA ILE A 95 7.52 -5.33 -7.54
C ILE A 95 6.49 -4.40 -6.91
N ILE A 96 5.49 -3.94 -7.66
CA ILE A 96 4.42 -3.08 -7.12
C ILE A 96 3.66 -3.80 -6.01
N TRP A 97 3.35 -5.10 -6.18
CA TRP A 97 2.70 -5.89 -5.12
C TRP A 97 3.60 -6.07 -3.90
N LEU A 98 4.88 -6.39 -4.11
CA LEU A 98 5.84 -6.51 -3.01
C LEU A 98 6.03 -5.18 -2.27
N TYR A 99 6.17 -4.07 -3.00
CA TYR A 99 6.21 -2.70 -2.47
C TYR A 99 4.99 -2.38 -1.61
N SER A 100 3.80 -2.76 -2.10
CA SER A 100 2.53 -2.59 -1.40
C SER A 100 2.50 -3.31 -0.06
N GLU A 101 2.94 -4.57 -0.03
CA GLU A 101 2.99 -5.36 1.20
C GLU A 101 4.10 -4.86 2.14
N ASP A 102 5.24 -4.45 1.60
CA ASP A 102 6.39 -3.98 2.36
C ASP A 102 6.15 -2.67 3.10
N SER A 103 5.52 -1.70 2.43
CA SER A 103 5.13 -0.45 3.07
C SER A 103 4.06 -0.69 4.15
N PHE A 104 3.10 -1.56 3.87
CA PHE A 104 1.97 -1.75 4.77
C PHE A 104 2.37 -2.43 6.08
N ILE A 105 3.24 -3.44 5.99
CA ILE A 105 3.77 -4.08 7.20
C ILE A 105 4.68 -3.13 8.00
N GLY A 106 5.18 -2.06 7.38
CA GLY A 106 5.83 -0.93 8.06
C GLY A 106 5.06 -0.41 9.26
N PHE A 107 3.73 -0.42 9.21
CA PHE A 107 2.87 -0.03 10.35
C PHE A 107 3.05 -0.92 11.59
N HIS A 108 3.44 -2.19 11.40
CA HIS A 108 3.74 -3.13 12.48
C HIS A 108 5.19 -3.01 13.01
N GLY A 109 5.96 -2.03 12.52
CA GLY A 109 7.34 -1.78 12.92
C GLY A 109 8.36 -2.77 12.35
N CYS A 110 8.08 -3.36 11.19
CA CYS A 110 9.00 -4.22 10.43
C CYS A 110 8.82 -3.99 8.93
N GLY A 111 9.77 -4.47 8.12
CA GLY A 111 9.75 -4.21 6.68
C GLY A 111 10.14 -2.76 6.34
N GLY A 112 9.60 -2.24 5.24
CA GLY A 112 9.73 -0.84 4.82
C GLY A 112 11.06 -0.46 4.14
N GLY A 113 12.01 -1.38 4.05
CA GLY A 113 13.30 -1.15 3.38
C GLY A 113 13.15 -1.02 1.86
N LEU A 114 12.31 -1.83 1.23
CA LEU A 114 12.00 -1.69 -0.20
C LEU A 114 11.16 -0.43 -0.44
N SER A 115 10.14 -0.19 0.39
CA SER A 115 9.27 0.96 0.20
C SER A 115 10.00 2.29 0.36
N ALA A 116 10.89 2.42 1.36
CA ALA A 116 11.72 3.60 1.53
C ALA A 116 12.61 3.86 0.30
N ARG A 117 13.22 2.82 -0.29
CA ARG A 117 14.04 2.98 -1.51
C ARG A 117 13.22 3.45 -2.71
N LEU A 118 12.09 2.79 -2.99
CA LEU A 118 11.25 3.14 -4.13
C LEU A 118 10.61 4.53 -3.97
N CYS A 119 10.21 4.91 -2.75
CA CYS A 119 9.67 6.26 -2.48
C CYS A 119 10.71 7.38 -2.68
N ASN A 120 12.00 7.09 -2.53
CA ASN A 120 13.07 8.08 -2.75
C ASN A 120 13.31 8.39 -4.23
N ASP A 121 12.79 7.58 -5.16
CA ASP A 121 12.82 7.86 -6.61
C ASP A 121 11.40 7.78 -7.22
N PRO A 122 10.63 8.89 -7.17
CA PRO A 122 9.30 8.96 -7.76
C PRO A 122 9.25 8.57 -9.24
N ASN A 123 10.33 8.87 -9.99
CA ASN A 123 10.39 8.52 -11.42
C ASN A 123 10.45 7.00 -11.61
N GLN A 124 11.13 6.28 -10.71
CA GLN A 124 11.17 4.82 -10.74
C GLN A 124 9.79 4.22 -10.51
N LEU A 125 9.02 4.75 -9.55
CA LEU A 125 7.64 4.32 -9.29
C LEU A 125 6.73 4.54 -10.51
N ASP A 126 6.81 5.71 -11.16
CA ASP A 126 6.02 5.99 -12.36
C ASP A 126 6.39 5.09 -13.54
N ARG A 127 7.67 4.78 -13.71
CA ARG A 127 8.11 3.81 -14.73
C ARG A 127 7.64 2.40 -14.43
N LEU A 128 7.70 1.96 -13.17
CA LEU A 128 7.16 0.66 -12.77
C LEU A 128 5.66 0.57 -13.08
N ARG A 129 4.90 1.62 -12.81
CA ARG A 129 3.46 1.69 -13.16
C ARG A 129 3.25 1.50 -14.66
N GLN A 130 3.93 2.30 -15.48
CA GLN A 130 3.82 2.24 -16.93
C GLN A 130 4.16 0.85 -17.48
N ILE A 131 5.29 0.26 -17.05
CA ILE A 131 5.71 -1.06 -17.49
C ILE A 131 4.75 -2.16 -17.02
N SER A 132 4.15 -1.98 -15.84
CA SER A 132 3.23 -2.97 -15.27
C SER A 132 1.82 -2.93 -15.87
N ALA A 133 1.44 -1.87 -16.59
CA ALA A 133 0.05 -1.60 -16.98
C ALA A 133 -0.57 -2.79 -17.73
N ASP A 134 0.15 -3.30 -18.71
CA ASP A 134 -0.30 -4.39 -19.60
C ASP A 134 0.23 -5.77 -19.18
N ALA A 135 0.69 -5.93 -17.94
CA ALA A 135 1.33 -7.18 -17.51
C ALA A 135 0.43 -8.42 -17.68
N LEU A 136 -0.88 -8.29 -17.48
CA LEU A 136 -1.80 -9.43 -17.64
C LEU A 136 -2.01 -9.76 -19.12
N SER A 137 -2.43 -8.77 -19.93
CA SER A 137 -2.66 -8.98 -21.36
C SER A 137 -1.40 -9.46 -22.10
N LEU A 138 -0.22 -8.94 -21.78
CA LEU A 138 1.05 -9.37 -22.38
C LEU A 138 1.45 -10.80 -22.03
N ASN A 139 1.11 -11.29 -20.84
CA ASN A 139 1.53 -12.62 -20.38
C ASN A 139 0.48 -13.71 -20.67
N TRP A 140 -0.80 -13.34 -20.84
CA TRP A 140 -1.84 -14.24 -21.34
C TRP A 140 -1.92 -14.28 -22.87
N GLY A 141 -1.43 -13.24 -23.56
CA GLY A 141 -1.41 -13.19 -25.01
C GLY A 141 -2.81 -13.31 -25.62
N ASP A 142 -2.93 -14.14 -26.66
CA ASP A 142 -4.19 -14.33 -27.40
C ASP A 142 -5.30 -15.01 -26.57
N GLU A 143 -4.96 -15.58 -25.41
CA GLU A 143 -5.92 -16.17 -24.47
C GLU A 143 -6.52 -15.14 -23.52
N TYR A 144 -6.09 -13.87 -23.58
CA TYR A 144 -6.60 -12.84 -22.67
C TYR A 144 -8.06 -12.47 -23.01
N PRO A 145 -9.00 -12.57 -22.06
CA PRO A 145 -10.40 -12.27 -22.35
C PRO A 145 -10.63 -10.80 -22.71
N ALA A 146 -11.40 -10.55 -23.77
CA ALA A 146 -11.65 -9.19 -24.27
C ALA A 146 -12.46 -8.32 -23.28
N ASP A 147 -13.30 -8.94 -22.46
CA ASP A 147 -14.04 -8.30 -21.37
C ASP A 147 -13.13 -7.85 -20.23
N GLU A 148 -12.04 -8.57 -19.97
CA GLU A 148 -11.04 -8.19 -18.95
C GLU A 148 -10.23 -6.95 -19.34
N VAL A 149 -10.08 -6.64 -20.64
CA VAL A 149 -9.40 -5.41 -21.10
C VAL A 149 -10.12 -4.16 -20.59
N LEU A 150 -11.45 -4.13 -20.67
CA LEU A 150 -12.23 -2.99 -20.19
C LEU A 150 -12.19 -2.91 -18.64
N VAL A 151 -12.15 -4.07 -17.98
CA VAL A 151 -12.00 -4.19 -16.54
C VAL A 151 -10.66 -3.60 -16.09
N ASP A 152 -9.56 -3.91 -16.76
CA ASP A 152 -8.23 -3.36 -16.47
C ASP A 152 -8.17 -1.83 -16.59
N ILE A 153 -8.71 -1.29 -17.69
CA ILE A 153 -8.77 0.17 -17.93
C ILE A 153 -9.51 0.86 -16.78
N ASN A 154 -10.62 0.26 -16.35
CA ASN A 154 -11.45 0.78 -15.26
C ASN A 154 -10.78 0.65 -13.88
N HIS A 155 -9.95 -0.37 -13.68
CA HIS A 155 -9.26 -0.61 -12.41
C HIS A 155 -7.92 0.13 -12.27
N PHE A 156 -7.39 0.69 -13.35
CA PHE A 156 -6.12 1.43 -13.33
C PHE A 156 -6.13 2.57 -12.30
N HIS A 157 -7.21 3.36 -12.24
CA HIS A 157 -7.26 4.54 -11.38
C HIS A 157 -7.34 4.21 -9.87
N PRO A 158 -8.17 3.26 -9.39
CA PRO A 158 -8.11 2.81 -8.00
C PRO A 158 -6.75 2.19 -7.60
N ILE A 159 -6.09 1.46 -8.50
CA ILE A 159 -4.76 0.88 -8.25
C ILE A 159 -3.71 1.99 -8.14
N ASP A 160 -3.72 2.97 -9.05
CA ASP A 160 -2.83 4.12 -9.00
C ASP A 160 -2.99 4.91 -7.70
N MET A 161 -4.24 5.15 -7.30
CA MET A 161 -4.55 5.78 -6.02
C MET A 161 -3.98 4.96 -4.85
N LEU A 162 -4.10 3.63 -4.89
CA LEU A 162 -3.51 2.76 -3.88
C LEU A 162 -1.99 2.90 -3.82
N ILE A 163 -1.28 2.93 -4.96
CA ILE A 163 0.18 3.11 -4.99
C ILE A 163 0.56 4.48 -4.42
N ASP A 164 -0.13 5.55 -4.80
CA ASP A 164 0.12 6.89 -4.23
C ASP A 164 -0.16 6.95 -2.72
N MET A 165 -1.20 6.25 -2.24
CA MET A 165 -1.49 6.11 -0.82
C MET A 165 -0.43 5.30 -0.07
N ILE A 166 0.22 4.33 -0.72
CA ILE A 166 1.31 3.56 -0.14
C ILE A 166 2.55 4.46 0.10
N SER A 167 2.85 5.35 -0.85
CA SER A 167 3.89 6.37 -0.66
C SER A 167 3.52 7.31 0.50
N LEU A 168 2.28 7.79 0.53
CA LEU A 168 1.78 8.66 1.59
C LEU A 168 1.85 8.00 2.97
N HIS A 169 1.51 6.71 3.05
CA HIS A 169 1.63 5.92 4.28
C HIS A 169 3.07 5.89 4.80
N GLN A 170 4.04 5.72 3.90
CA GLN A 170 5.44 5.74 4.29
C GLN A 170 5.90 7.13 4.74
N GLU A 171 5.50 8.19 4.04
CA GLU A 171 5.77 9.58 4.47
C GLU A 171 5.22 9.85 5.90
N ILE A 172 4.01 9.33 6.23
CA ILE A 172 3.43 9.42 7.58
C ILE A 172 4.28 8.66 8.61
N ILE A 173 4.78 7.47 8.28
CA ILE A 173 5.61 6.66 9.18
C ILE A 173 6.95 7.36 9.45
N GLU A 174 7.64 7.80 8.40
CA GLU A 174 8.93 8.47 8.48
C GLU A 174 8.82 9.76 9.29
N GLN A 175 7.82 10.59 9.01
CA GLN A 175 7.60 11.81 9.77
C GLN A 175 7.30 11.53 11.25
N ASN A 176 6.47 10.52 11.55
CA ASN A 176 6.21 10.14 12.94
C ASN A 176 7.49 9.70 13.65
N ASN A 177 8.37 8.95 12.98
CA ASN A 177 9.64 8.52 13.57
C ASN A 177 10.57 9.72 13.79
N ALA A 178 10.70 10.61 12.81
CA ALA A 178 11.50 11.84 12.92
C ALA A 178 11.00 12.76 14.05
N TYR A 179 9.68 12.89 14.22
CA TYR A 179 9.08 13.64 15.32
C TYR A 179 9.45 13.04 16.69
N MET A 180 9.41 11.71 16.81
CA MET A 180 9.80 11.02 18.05
C MET A 180 11.30 11.17 18.37
N GLU A 181 12.16 11.29 17.37
CA GLU A 181 13.61 11.43 17.54
C GLU A 181 14.07 12.88 17.79
N THR A 182 13.47 13.84 17.08
CA THR A 182 13.97 15.23 17.01
C THR A 182 13.00 16.27 17.58
N GLY A 183 11.74 15.92 17.80
CA GLY A 183 10.69 16.84 18.26
C GLY A 183 10.30 17.94 17.25
N LEU A 184 10.83 17.91 16.03
CA LEU A 184 10.63 18.96 15.02
C LEU A 184 9.37 18.69 14.17
N THR A 185 8.56 19.73 13.94
CA THR A 185 7.26 19.66 13.24
C THR A 185 7.26 20.30 11.84
N GLU A 186 8.44 20.65 11.31
CA GLU A 186 8.60 21.48 10.10
C GLU A 186 7.97 20.87 8.82
N THR A 187 7.67 19.57 8.83
CA THR A 187 7.11 18.81 7.69
C THR A 187 5.58 18.72 7.62
N LEU A 188 4.82 19.27 8.59
CA LEU A 188 3.35 19.07 8.67
C LEU A 188 2.56 19.55 7.45
N HIS A 189 2.93 20.71 6.90
CA HIS A 189 2.26 21.31 5.75
C HIS A 189 2.46 20.50 4.45
N LYS A 190 3.55 19.72 4.36
CA LYS A 190 3.83 18.87 3.20
C LYS A 190 2.84 17.71 3.11
N LEU A 191 2.50 17.07 4.23
CA LEU A 191 1.51 15.99 4.20
C LEU A 191 0.09 16.50 3.91
N ASP A 192 -0.30 17.65 4.48
CA ASP A 192 -1.60 18.25 4.18
C ASP A 192 -1.74 18.56 2.69
N SER A 193 -0.73 19.17 2.07
CA SER A 193 -0.75 19.44 0.64
C SER A 193 -0.79 18.16 -0.19
N ARG A 194 -0.10 17.09 0.24
CA ARG A 194 -0.16 15.78 -0.40
C ARG A 194 -1.56 15.17 -0.36
N PHE A 195 -2.27 15.22 0.77
CA PHE A 195 -3.66 14.78 0.85
C PHE A 195 -4.54 15.56 -0.13
N SER A 196 -4.45 16.89 -0.16
CA SER A 196 -5.23 17.73 -1.09
C SER A 196 -4.93 17.43 -2.55
N ILE A 197 -3.66 17.21 -2.90
CA ILE A 197 -3.25 16.82 -4.27
C ILE A 197 -3.89 15.50 -4.67
N LEU A 198 -3.92 14.50 -3.78
CA LEU A 198 -4.53 13.21 -4.06
C LEU A 198 -6.05 13.30 -4.17
N GLU A 199 -6.73 14.10 -3.34
CA GLU A 199 -8.17 14.34 -3.45
C GLU A 199 -8.53 14.96 -4.80
N ILE A 200 -7.73 15.92 -5.28
CA ILE A 200 -7.92 16.54 -6.60
C ILE A 200 -7.62 15.54 -7.72
N LYS A 201 -6.47 14.85 -7.66
CA LYS A 201 -6.02 13.90 -8.68
C LYS A 201 -7.02 12.74 -8.86
N TYR A 202 -7.61 12.26 -7.77
CA TYR A 202 -8.51 11.10 -7.77
C TYR A 202 -9.97 11.47 -7.50
N ALA A 203 -10.38 12.73 -7.76
CA ALA A 203 -11.74 13.21 -7.49
C ALA A 203 -12.84 12.32 -8.10
N SER A 204 -12.60 11.73 -9.27
CA SER A 204 -13.51 10.78 -9.92
C SER A 204 -13.74 9.51 -9.08
N ILE A 205 -12.72 9.03 -8.37
CA ILE A 205 -12.80 7.85 -7.50
C ILE A 205 -13.65 8.14 -6.27
N PHE A 206 -13.50 9.32 -5.67
CA PHE A 206 -14.36 9.77 -4.57
C PHE A 206 -15.82 9.91 -5.03
N LEU A 207 -16.05 10.46 -6.23
CA LEU A 207 -17.38 10.57 -6.83
C LEU A 207 -18.01 9.20 -7.07
N LEU A 208 -17.25 8.26 -7.65
CA LEU A 208 -17.70 6.89 -7.88
C LEU A 208 -18.05 6.17 -6.58
N ALA A 209 -17.19 6.25 -5.56
CA ALA A 209 -17.46 5.64 -4.24
C ALA A 209 -18.72 6.22 -3.57
N SER A 210 -19.00 7.51 -3.78
CA SER A 210 -20.19 8.18 -3.24
C SER A 210 -21.48 7.81 -3.99
N ASN A 211 -21.38 7.33 -5.23
CA ASN A 211 -22.55 6.95 -6.03
C ASN A 211 -23.19 5.67 -5.48
N THR A 212 -24.50 5.70 -5.21
CA THR A 212 -25.27 4.55 -4.71
C THR A 212 -25.81 3.67 -5.84
N SER A 213 -25.96 4.23 -7.04
CA SER A 213 -26.54 3.52 -8.19
C SER A 213 -25.60 2.47 -8.80
N SER A 214 -24.30 2.55 -8.52
CA SER A 214 -23.28 1.63 -9.06
C SER A 214 -22.73 0.64 -8.03
N GLU A 215 -23.40 0.52 -6.87
CA GLU A 215 -22.95 -0.29 -5.73
C GLU A 215 -22.74 -1.77 -6.04
N GLN A 216 -23.29 -2.31 -7.12
CA GLN A 216 -23.07 -3.71 -7.51
C GLN A 216 -21.83 -3.92 -8.39
N SER A 217 -21.22 -2.85 -8.90
CA SER A 217 -20.05 -2.95 -9.79
C SER A 217 -18.74 -3.17 -9.02
N GLU A 218 -17.78 -3.85 -9.65
CA GLU A 218 -16.44 -4.05 -9.08
C GLU A 218 -15.62 -2.76 -9.06
N ILE A 219 -15.78 -1.89 -10.07
CA ILE A 219 -15.13 -0.57 -10.08
C ILE A 219 -15.57 0.28 -8.88
N TRP A 220 -16.85 0.22 -8.50
CA TRP A 220 -17.34 0.88 -7.29
C TRP A 220 -16.69 0.29 -6.05
N LEU A 221 -16.60 -1.04 -5.95
CA LEU A 221 -16.03 -1.72 -4.78
C LEU A 221 -14.57 -1.30 -4.57
N ASN A 222 -13.77 -1.37 -5.64
CA ASN A 222 -12.36 -0.99 -5.60
C ASN A 222 -12.18 0.51 -5.29
N SER A 223 -13.03 1.38 -5.86
CA SER A 223 -13.03 2.81 -5.54
C SER A 223 -13.38 3.06 -4.06
N ALA A 224 -14.43 2.42 -3.55
CA ALA A 224 -14.87 2.57 -2.16
C ALA A 224 -13.83 2.05 -1.17
N ILE A 225 -13.17 0.92 -1.46
CA ILE A 225 -12.06 0.39 -0.67
C ILE A 225 -10.89 1.40 -0.64
N SER A 226 -10.51 1.97 -1.79
CA SER A 226 -9.44 2.97 -1.86
C SER A 226 -9.78 4.21 -1.03
N VAL A 227 -11.02 4.72 -1.09
CA VAL A 227 -11.47 5.87 -0.30
C VAL A 227 -11.51 5.56 1.21
N VAL A 228 -11.90 4.34 1.60
CA VAL A 228 -11.84 3.88 3.00
C VAL A 228 -10.41 3.90 3.54
N ILE A 229 -9.44 3.42 2.76
CA ILE A 229 -8.01 3.43 3.13
C ILE A 229 -7.49 4.87 3.21
N PHE A 230 -7.89 5.72 2.27
CA PHE A 230 -7.53 7.14 2.25
C PHE A 230 -7.92 7.86 3.54
N HIS A 231 -9.18 7.70 3.96
CA HIS A 231 -9.66 8.30 5.21
C HIS A 231 -8.98 7.73 6.46
N ALA A 232 -8.61 6.44 6.46
CA ALA A 232 -7.81 5.87 7.53
C ALA A 232 -6.41 6.49 7.62
N LEU A 233 -5.78 6.81 6.48
CA LEU A 233 -4.51 7.53 6.45
C LEU A 233 -4.64 8.96 6.97
N GLN A 234 -5.74 9.68 6.65
CA GLN A 234 -6.01 11.01 7.20
C GLN A 234 -6.12 10.97 8.73
N ILE A 235 -6.86 10.00 9.28
CA ILE A 235 -6.97 9.79 10.73
C ILE A 235 -5.60 9.47 11.33
N CYS A 236 -4.86 8.53 10.75
CA CYS A 236 -3.51 8.18 11.21
C CYS A 236 -2.59 9.40 11.26
N ARG A 237 -2.57 10.21 10.21
CA ARG A 237 -1.73 11.42 10.13
C ARG A 237 -2.08 12.42 11.22
N ALA A 238 -3.36 12.70 11.44
CA ALA A 238 -3.81 13.57 12.53
C ALA A 238 -3.39 13.01 13.89
N ARG A 239 -3.48 11.69 14.09
CA ARG A 239 -3.15 11.05 15.37
C ARG A 239 -1.66 10.79 15.62
N CYS A 240 -0.82 10.84 14.58
CA CYS A 240 0.64 10.83 14.74
C CYS A 240 1.16 12.18 15.24
N ASN A 241 0.51 13.29 14.86
CA ASN A 241 1.12 14.62 14.93
C ASN A 241 0.36 15.63 15.81
N GLU A 242 -0.98 15.57 15.81
CA GLU A 242 -1.80 16.61 16.45
C GLU A 242 -2.25 16.17 17.84
N SER A 243 -2.57 14.88 18.01
CA SER A 243 -3.14 14.37 19.25
C SER A 243 -3.20 12.84 19.35
N MET A 244 -3.34 12.31 20.56
CA MET A 244 -3.51 10.87 20.79
C MET A 244 -4.91 10.39 20.39
N PHE A 245 -5.04 9.11 20.02
CA PHE A 245 -6.34 8.48 19.83
C PHE A 245 -7.17 8.58 21.11
N GLY A 246 -8.48 8.82 20.97
CA GLY A 246 -9.40 9.02 22.08
C GLY A 246 -9.51 10.47 22.57
N SER A 247 -8.62 11.37 22.15
CA SER A 247 -8.81 12.80 22.39
C SER A 247 -9.87 13.39 21.45
N VAL A 248 -10.29 14.64 21.71
CA VAL A 248 -11.23 15.36 20.85
C VAL A 248 -10.67 15.47 19.43
N ALA A 249 -11.37 14.81 18.50
CA ALA A 249 -11.02 14.82 17.07
C ALA A 249 -11.32 16.19 16.43
N SER A 250 -10.43 16.66 15.55
CA SER A 250 -10.67 17.81 14.71
C SER A 250 -11.85 17.59 13.75
N PRO A 251 -12.49 18.65 13.23
CA PRO A 251 -13.62 18.50 12.30
C PRO A 251 -13.28 17.67 11.04
N SER A 252 -12.06 17.79 10.53
CA SER A 252 -11.56 16.98 9.40
C SER A 252 -11.46 15.50 9.77
N THR A 253 -10.89 15.17 10.93
CA THR A 253 -10.76 13.79 11.42
C THR A 253 -12.13 13.14 11.64
N LYS A 254 -13.10 13.89 12.19
CA LYS A 254 -14.48 13.41 12.36
C LYS A 254 -15.13 13.08 11.02
N ARG A 255 -15.01 13.99 10.04
CA ARG A 255 -15.55 13.77 8.68
C ARG A 255 -14.91 12.56 8.01
N ALA A 256 -13.59 12.39 8.15
CA ALA A 256 -12.88 11.22 7.63
C ALA A 256 -13.40 9.93 8.27
N LEU A 257 -13.62 9.91 9.59
CA LEU A 257 -14.19 8.76 10.29
C LEU A 257 -15.62 8.45 9.80
N GLU A 258 -16.48 9.46 9.68
CA GLU A 258 -17.86 9.31 9.19
C GLU A 258 -17.90 8.74 7.77
N SER A 259 -17.10 9.29 6.85
CA SER A 259 -16.99 8.79 5.47
C SER A 259 -16.47 7.35 5.43
N LEU A 260 -15.44 7.04 6.22
CA LEU A 260 -14.88 5.70 6.34
C LEU A 260 -15.93 4.70 6.80
N LEU A 261 -16.62 4.97 7.92
CA LEU A 261 -17.62 4.09 8.49
C LEU A 261 -18.79 3.87 7.53
N THR A 262 -19.27 4.94 6.89
CA THR A 262 -20.38 4.88 5.93
C THR A 262 -20.04 3.98 4.74
N LEU A 263 -18.88 4.19 4.12
CA LEU A 263 -18.44 3.35 2.99
C LEU A 263 -18.16 1.92 3.42
N ALA A 264 -17.50 1.72 4.57
CA ALA A 264 -17.23 0.39 5.09
C ALA A 264 -18.52 -0.42 5.35
N GLN A 265 -19.56 0.23 5.88
CA GLN A 265 -20.87 -0.39 6.06
C GLN A 265 -21.47 -0.81 4.71
N ARG A 266 -21.49 0.09 3.72
CA ARG A 266 -21.99 -0.20 2.36
C ARG A 266 -21.21 -1.32 1.66
N ILE A 267 -19.90 -1.38 1.85
CA ILE A 267 -19.09 -2.49 1.33
C ILE A 267 -19.50 -3.81 2.00
N CYS A 268 -19.67 -3.81 3.33
CA CYS A 268 -20.00 -5.00 4.08
C CYS A 268 -21.48 -5.43 3.96
N THR A 269 -22.38 -4.61 3.42
CA THR A 269 -23.77 -5.02 3.13
C THR A 269 -23.86 -5.83 1.84
N ARG A 270 -22.90 -5.70 0.91
CA ARG A 270 -22.80 -6.53 -0.30
C ARG A 270 -22.50 -8.01 0.00
N GLY A 271 -21.96 -8.33 1.17
CA GLY A 271 -21.59 -9.69 1.53
C GLY A 271 -20.56 -9.75 2.65
N SER A 272 -19.72 -10.78 2.65
CA SER A 272 -18.60 -10.85 3.59
C SER A 272 -17.63 -9.68 3.36
N PRO A 273 -17.01 -9.12 4.43
CA PRO A 273 -15.95 -8.12 4.29
C PRO A 273 -14.89 -8.56 3.26
N PRO A 274 -14.39 -7.64 2.42
CA PRO A 274 -13.32 -7.95 1.48
C PRO A 274 -12.13 -8.58 2.21
N LYS A 275 -11.55 -9.66 1.66
CA LYS A 275 -10.35 -10.32 2.22
C LYS A 275 -9.06 -9.50 2.00
N PHE A 276 -9.19 -8.19 1.89
CA PHE A 276 -8.10 -7.28 1.63
C PHE A 276 -7.59 -6.71 2.95
N GLU A 277 -6.37 -7.06 3.33
CA GLU A 277 -5.82 -6.70 4.64
C GLU A 277 -5.81 -5.19 4.90
N LYS A 278 -5.57 -4.39 3.87
CA LYS A 278 -5.56 -2.93 3.97
C LYS A 278 -6.93 -2.34 4.32
N PHE A 279 -8.01 -2.96 3.85
CA PHE A 279 -9.37 -2.64 4.27
C PHE A 279 -9.58 -2.95 5.76
N HIS A 280 -9.14 -4.12 6.22
CA HIS A 280 -9.25 -4.48 7.64
C HIS A 280 -8.42 -3.59 8.57
N TRP A 281 -7.27 -3.13 8.11
CA TRP A 281 -6.50 -2.12 8.83
C TRP A 281 -7.20 -0.77 8.88
N ALA A 282 -7.88 -0.34 7.81
CA ALA A 282 -8.68 0.88 7.85
C ALA A 282 -9.81 0.76 8.89
N LEU A 283 -10.46 -0.40 8.98
CA LEU A 283 -11.41 -0.70 10.06
C LEU A 283 -10.76 -0.68 11.45
N PHE A 284 -9.55 -1.21 11.57
CA PHE A 284 -8.77 -1.15 12.82
C PHE A 284 -8.54 0.30 13.27
N ILE A 285 -8.13 1.19 12.36
CA ILE A 285 -7.96 2.62 12.66
C ILE A 285 -9.28 3.25 13.08
N ALA A 286 -10.36 3.02 12.33
CA ALA A 286 -11.68 3.54 12.67
C ALA A 286 -12.19 3.04 14.03
N GLY A 287 -11.91 1.77 14.37
CA GLY A 287 -12.33 1.16 15.63
C GLY A 287 -11.59 1.71 16.85
N ILE A 288 -10.33 2.12 16.68
CA ILE A 288 -9.57 2.80 17.74
C ILE A 288 -9.98 4.27 17.85
N GLU A 289 -10.29 4.90 16.72
CA GLU A 289 -10.68 6.31 16.67
C GLU A 289 -12.08 6.53 17.26
N THR A 290 -13.05 5.68 16.92
CA THR A 290 -14.43 5.84 17.39
C THR A 290 -14.55 5.75 18.91
N ASN A 291 -15.45 6.56 19.46
CA ASN A 291 -15.90 6.49 20.85
C ASN A 291 -17.32 5.90 20.97
N ASP A 292 -17.96 5.61 19.85
CA ASP A 292 -19.27 4.97 19.80
C ASP A 292 -19.12 3.46 19.97
N LEU A 293 -19.77 2.92 21.01
CA LEU A 293 -19.72 1.51 21.35
C LEU A 293 -20.37 0.62 20.29
N LEU A 294 -21.45 1.08 19.63
CA LEU A 294 -22.13 0.30 18.59
C LEU A 294 -21.25 0.17 17.35
N HIS A 295 -20.62 1.27 16.93
CA HIS A 295 -19.67 1.24 15.82
C HIS A 295 -18.45 0.37 16.15
N ARG A 296 -17.94 0.45 17.38
CA ARG A 296 -16.82 -0.38 17.84
C ARG A 296 -17.15 -1.87 17.83
N GLU A 297 -18.31 -2.26 18.36
CA GLU A 297 -18.78 -3.65 18.34
C GLU A 297 -18.95 -4.17 16.91
N TRP A 298 -19.57 -3.37 16.04
CA TRP A 298 -19.73 -3.72 14.64
C TRP A 298 -18.36 -3.94 13.95
N ILE A 299 -17.40 -3.03 14.14
CA ILE A 299 -16.05 -3.14 13.57
C ILE A 299 -15.37 -4.44 14.01
N LEU A 300 -15.43 -4.75 15.31
CA LEU A 300 -14.84 -5.98 15.86
C LEU A 300 -15.42 -7.23 15.20
N GLY A 301 -16.71 -7.22 14.85
CA GLY A 301 -17.36 -8.30 14.11
C GLY A 301 -16.98 -8.39 12.62
N LYS A 302 -16.31 -7.38 12.05
CA LYS A 302 -15.98 -7.31 10.60
C LYS A 302 -14.49 -7.50 10.29
N ILE A 303 -13.60 -7.33 11.26
CA ILE A 303 -12.16 -7.62 11.05
C ILE A 303 -11.98 -9.14 11.01
N THR A 304 -11.45 -9.68 9.89
CA THR A 304 -11.35 -11.14 9.68
C THR A 304 -9.94 -11.72 9.93
N GLY A 305 -9.00 -10.91 10.42
CA GLY A 305 -7.62 -11.33 10.71
C GLY A 305 -7.35 -11.53 12.20
N VAL A 306 -6.86 -12.71 12.60
CA VAL A 306 -6.55 -13.04 14.00
C VAL A 306 -5.61 -12.01 14.63
N ARG A 307 -4.57 -11.57 13.90
CA ARG A 307 -3.62 -10.57 14.40
C ARG A 307 -4.29 -9.21 14.68
N LEU A 308 -4.98 -8.66 13.69
CA LEU A 308 -5.62 -7.34 13.83
C LEU A 308 -6.71 -7.39 14.90
N ASN A 309 -7.46 -8.49 15.01
CA ASN A 309 -8.45 -8.71 16.08
C ASN A 309 -7.81 -8.73 17.47
N LEU A 310 -6.71 -9.46 17.65
CA LEU A 310 -6.00 -9.46 18.93
C LEU A 310 -5.41 -8.09 19.25
N ALA A 311 -4.90 -7.38 18.25
CA ALA A 311 -4.33 -6.06 18.42
C ALA A 311 -5.37 -5.02 18.81
N ILE A 312 -6.52 -4.97 18.13
CA ILE A 312 -7.55 -3.98 18.41
C ILE A 312 -8.11 -4.16 19.83
N VAL A 313 -8.36 -5.39 20.27
CA VAL A 313 -8.82 -5.68 21.64
C VAL A 313 -7.81 -5.17 22.68
N LYS A 314 -6.51 -5.37 22.44
CA LYS A 314 -5.44 -4.87 23.32
C LYS A 314 -5.37 -3.35 23.34
N VAL A 315 -5.38 -2.70 22.17
CA VAL A 315 -5.32 -1.24 22.05
C VAL A 315 -6.51 -0.60 22.75
N LEU A 316 -7.70 -1.14 22.49
CA LEU A 316 -8.93 -0.67 23.10
C LEU A 316 -8.93 -0.88 24.63
N GLY A 317 -8.42 -2.01 25.13
CA GLY A 317 -8.27 -2.23 26.57
C GLY A 317 -7.30 -1.25 27.25
N VAL A 318 -6.27 -0.80 26.54
CA VAL A 318 -5.40 0.30 27.01
C VAL A 318 -6.17 1.63 26.99
N LYS A 319 -6.80 1.97 25.85
CA LYS A 319 -7.60 3.19 25.68
C LYS A 319 -8.69 3.32 26.74
N ASP A 320 -9.38 2.24 27.09
CA ASP A 320 -10.44 2.25 28.10
C ASP A 320 -9.89 2.55 29.51
N ARG A 321 -8.63 2.19 29.80
CA ARG A 321 -7.95 2.48 31.08
C ARG A 321 -7.35 3.88 31.13
N THR A 322 -6.71 4.31 30.04
CA THR A 322 -5.94 5.57 29.98
C THR A 322 -6.71 6.73 29.34
N ARG A 323 -7.92 6.47 28.83
CA ARG A 323 -8.77 7.35 27.99
C ARG A 323 -8.17 7.70 26.62
N THR A 324 -6.84 7.76 26.50
CA THR A 324 -6.14 8.07 25.26
C THR A 324 -5.02 7.06 24.98
N THR A 325 -4.60 6.93 23.72
CA THR A 325 -3.48 6.05 23.34
C THR A 325 -2.67 6.66 22.20
N SER A 326 -1.34 6.65 22.32
CA SER A 326 -0.45 7.19 21.28
C SER A 326 -0.21 6.17 20.17
N MET A 327 0.11 6.65 18.96
CA MET A 327 0.49 5.79 17.83
C MET A 327 1.69 4.89 18.17
N ALA A 328 2.67 5.40 18.93
CA ALA A 328 3.81 4.62 19.40
C ALA A 328 3.39 3.41 20.25
N THR A 329 2.40 3.59 21.14
CA THR A 329 1.84 2.51 21.96
C THR A 329 1.12 1.48 21.09
N ILE A 330 0.32 1.95 20.12
CA ILE A 330 -0.39 1.08 19.16
C ILE A 330 0.59 0.21 18.38
N ARG A 331 1.66 0.82 17.83
CA ARG A 331 2.72 0.09 17.11
C ARG A 331 3.44 -0.92 18.01
N LYS A 332 3.68 -0.59 19.28
CA LYS A 332 4.27 -1.52 20.26
C LYS A 332 3.36 -2.72 20.57
N LEU A 333 2.04 -2.53 20.57
CA LEU A 333 1.06 -3.61 20.78
C LEU A 333 0.93 -4.51 19.54
N LEU A 334 1.07 -3.94 18.33
CA LEU A 334 0.94 -4.63 17.05
C LEU A 334 2.05 -5.61 16.61
N GLY A 335 3.35 -5.40 16.79
CA GLY A 335 4.05 -5.08 18.02
C GLY A 335 4.42 -6.34 18.81
N GLY A 336 3.47 -7.01 19.44
CA GLY A 336 3.72 -8.26 20.18
C GLY A 336 4.67 -8.16 21.38
N LYS A 337 5.38 -7.04 21.57
CA LYS A 337 6.20 -6.76 22.75
C LYS A 337 5.30 -6.06 23.78
N VAL A 338 4.71 -6.83 24.66
CA VAL A 338 4.23 -6.30 25.94
C VAL A 338 5.30 -6.66 26.97
N SER A 339 5.78 -5.63 27.68
CA SER A 339 6.63 -5.74 28.86
C SER A 339 6.05 -6.67 29.90
#